data_AF-S9PLI4-F1
#
_entry.id   AF-S9PLI4-F1
#
_cell.length_a   1.000
_cell.length_b   1.000
_cell.length_c   1.000
_cell.angle_alpha   90.00
_cell.angle_beta   90.00
_cell.angle_gamma   90.00
#
_symmetry.space_group_name_H-M   'P 1'
#
loop_
_entity.id
_entity.type
_entity.pdbx_description
1 polymer ?
#
loop_
_entity_poly.entity_id
_entity_poly.type
_entity_poly.pdbx_seq_one_letter_code
_entity_poly.pdbx_strand_id
1 'polypeptide(L)'
;MAKLLVFCEAPADFETVRALVERVLREQGPDWVRELLDSSPEAAREFREWMPDGEGRSYFDLHKLSTYARRHRLRAPQGHFAGRPGEAGALMGRTAFLVAREFALQDTTLEAVLLVWDMDDQGQDRRKGLAQASTEARPLVPFEIVLGCPDPMREAWVLAGFEPETEAERECLTKLRQELGFNPCEEAHRLDAMDEQAKRNPKRVLKKLTDDERDRAVRCWTEAPLARLRARGGPSGLSAFLDESAQALIPLLSGVPPKPPQD
;
A
#
# COMPACT_ATOMS: atom_id res chain seq x y z
N MET A 1 11.64 -18.83 -1.15
CA MET A 1 10.71 -17.92 -1.84
C MET A 1 10.28 -16.90 -0.81
N ALA A 2 10.46 -15.63 -1.12
CA ALA A 2 10.11 -14.53 -0.24
C ALA A 2 8.60 -14.43 -0.13
N LYS A 3 8.03 -14.61 1.07
CA LYS A 3 6.60 -14.43 1.29
C LYS A 3 6.30 -13.04 1.81
N LEU A 4 5.31 -12.39 1.21
CA LEU A 4 4.81 -11.09 1.60
C LEU A 4 3.36 -11.19 2.01
N LEU A 5 3.01 -10.60 3.14
CA LEU A 5 1.63 -10.55 3.62
C LEU A 5 1.13 -9.10 3.55
N VAL A 6 -0.04 -8.88 2.93
CA VAL A 6 -0.65 -7.56 2.84
C VAL A 6 -1.95 -7.53 3.63
N PHE A 7 -2.09 -6.55 4.52
CA PHE A 7 -3.37 -6.14 5.10
C PHE A 7 -3.86 -4.87 4.40
N CYS A 8 -5.10 -4.91 3.88
CA CYS A 8 -5.76 -3.74 3.29
C CYS A 8 -7.29 -3.91 3.31
N GLU A 9 -8.03 -2.89 2.87
CA GLU A 9 -9.49 -2.86 2.99
C GLU A 9 -10.22 -3.55 1.83
N ALA A 10 -9.67 -3.45 0.62
CA ALA A 10 -10.32 -3.93 -0.60
C ALA A 10 -9.31 -4.48 -1.64
N PRO A 11 -9.81 -5.18 -2.68
CA PRO A 11 -8.96 -5.69 -3.76
C PRO A 11 -8.21 -4.58 -4.52
N ALA A 12 -8.82 -3.40 -4.68
CA ALA A 12 -8.20 -2.27 -5.38
C ALA A 12 -6.97 -1.72 -4.63
N ASP A 13 -6.97 -1.77 -3.29
CA ASP A 13 -5.81 -1.40 -2.47
C ASP A 13 -4.68 -2.40 -2.71
N PHE A 14 -4.99 -3.69 -2.64
CA PHE A 14 -4.01 -4.75 -2.87
C PHE A 14 -3.36 -4.64 -4.26
N GLU A 15 -4.15 -4.42 -5.31
CA GLU A 15 -3.62 -4.21 -6.67
C GLU A 15 -2.68 -3.01 -6.76
N THR A 16 -3.03 -1.91 -6.10
CA THR A 16 -2.21 -0.69 -6.07
C THR A 16 -0.91 -0.92 -5.31
N VAL A 17 -1.00 -1.50 -4.11
CA VAL A 17 0.14 -1.81 -3.23
C VAL A 17 1.10 -2.77 -3.90
N ARG A 18 0.58 -3.87 -4.45
CA ARG A 18 1.37 -4.87 -5.16
C ARG A 18 2.15 -4.24 -6.31
N ALA A 19 1.47 -3.49 -7.17
CA ALA A 19 2.12 -2.85 -8.31
C ALA A 19 3.19 -1.84 -7.88
N LEU A 20 2.91 -0.98 -6.90
CA LEU A 20 3.88 0.00 -6.41
C LEU A 20 5.12 -0.67 -5.79
N VAL A 21 4.93 -1.75 -5.03
CA VAL A 21 6.02 -2.54 -4.45
C VAL A 21 6.86 -3.18 -5.56
N GLU A 22 6.24 -3.88 -6.50
CA GLU A 22 6.93 -4.48 -7.66
C GLU A 22 7.75 -3.43 -8.43
N ARG A 23 7.21 -2.22 -8.59
CA ARG A 23 7.92 -1.09 -9.21
C ARG A 23 9.12 -0.61 -8.43
N VAL A 24 8.99 -0.44 -7.11
CA VAL A 24 10.12 -0.07 -6.24
C VAL A 24 11.25 -1.08 -6.40
N LEU A 25 10.91 -2.37 -6.41
CA LEU A 25 11.88 -3.45 -6.50
C LEU A 25 12.54 -3.52 -7.88
N ARG A 26 11.76 -3.35 -8.95
CA ARG A 26 12.24 -3.34 -10.34
C ARG A 26 13.14 -2.13 -10.63
N GLU A 27 12.77 -0.94 -10.15
CA GLU A 27 13.44 0.31 -10.50
C GLU A 27 14.63 0.65 -9.58
N GLN A 28 14.66 0.13 -8.35
CA GLN A 28 15.68 0.46 -7.35
C GLN A 28 16.40 -0.75 -6.75
N GLY A 29 15.89 -1.95 -6.97
CA GLY A 29 16.56 -3.18 -6.53
C GLY A 29 17.79 -3.52 -7.39
N PRO A 30 18.49 -4.61 -7.04
CA PRO A 30 19.59 -5.12 -7.85
C PRO A 30 19.18 -5.44 -9.30
N ASP A 31 20.11 -5.35 -10.25
CA ASP A 31 19.83 -5.56 -11.67
C ASP A 31 19.18 -6.93 -11.96
N TRP A 32 19.58 -7.99 -11.23
CA TRP A 32 18.99 -9.33 -11.38
C TRP A 32 17.50 -9.37 -11.03
N VAL A 33 17.02 -8.49 -10.14
CA VAL A 33 15.60 -8.39 -9.79
C VAL A 33 14.81 -7.82 -10.96
N ARG A 34 15.34 -6.78 -11.60
CA ARG A 34 14.75 -6.21 -12.82
C ARG A 34 14.69 -7.25 -13.92
N GLU A 35 15.81 -7.94 -14.19
CA GLU A 35 15.89 -8.98 -15.22
C GLU A 35 14.89 -10.12 -14.95
N LEU A 36 14.77 -10.57 -13.71
CA LEU A 36 13.80 -11.60 -13.31
C LEU A 36 12.35 -11.15 -13.51
N LEU A 37 12.01 -9.94 -13.07
CA LEU A 37 10.66 -9.38 -13.22
C LEU A 37 10.27 -9.11 -14.67
N ASP A 38 11.25 -8.79 -15.52
CA ASP A 38 11.04 -8.52 -16.95
C ASP A 38 11.04 -9.81 -17.80
N SER A 39 11.51 -10.94 -17.25
CA SER A 39 11.67 -12.21 -17.98
C SER A 39 10.35 -12.92 -18.30
N SER A 40 9.53 -13.22 -17.29
CA SER A 40 8.20 -13.80 -17.45
C SER A 40 7.31 -13.55 -16.22
N PRO A 41 5.97 -13.55 -16.40
CA PRO A 41 5.03 -13.49 -15.28
C PRO A 41 5.20 -14.64 -14.27
N GLU A 42 5.61 -15.81 -14.74
CA GLU A 42 5.87 -16.99 -13.91
C GLU A 42 7.10 -16.77 -13.02
N ALA A 43 8.21 -16.28 -13.59
CA ALA A 43 9.41 -15.97 -12.84
C ALA A 43 9.16 -14.89 -11.77
N ALA A 44 8.34 -13.88 -12.09
CA ALA A 44 7.91 -12.87 -11.13
C ALA A 44 7.09 -13.46 -9.97
N ARG A 45 6.22 -14.44 -10.23
CA ARG A 45 5.46 -15.16 -9.20
C ARG A 45 6.34 -16.10 -8.38
N GLU A 46 7.32 -16.75 -9.01
CA GLU A 46 8.27 -17.64 -8.32
C GLU A 46 9.22 -16.87 -7.41
N PHE A 47 9.49 -15.62 -7.74
CA PHE A 47 10.32 -14.75 -6.95
C PHE A 47 9.67 -14.36 -5.61
N ARG A 48 8.37 -14.03 -5.62
CA ARG A 48 7.62 -13.57 -4.46
C ARG A 48 6.21 -14.13 -4.44
N GLU A 49 5.85 -14.71 -3.31
CA GLU A 49 4.50 -15.17 -3.05
C GLU A 49 3.76 -14.15 -2.19
N TRP A 50 2.64 -13.65 -2.71
CA TRP A 50 1.67 -12.87 -1.93
C TRP A 50 0.80 -13.85 -1.14
N MET A 51 0.95 -13.86 0.18
CA MET A 51 0.27 -14.82 1.03
C MET A 51 -1.25 -14.66 0.96
N PRO A 52 -1.99 -15.72 0.61
CA PRO A 52 -3.45 -15.66 0.62
C PRO A 52 -4.02 -15.73 2.05
N ASP A 53 -5.23 -15.22 2.23
CA ASP A 53 -5.92 -15.24 3.53
C ASP A 53 -6.58 -16.59 3.89
N GLY A 54 -6.45 -17.57 2.99
CA GLY A 54 -7.10 -18.88 3.08
C GLY A 54 -8.60 -18.87 2.76
N GLU A 55 -9.18 -17.73 2.37
CA GLU A 55 -10.57 -17.56 1.93
C GLU A 55 -10.69 -17.23 0.44
N GLY A 56 -9.60 -17.38 -0.31
CA GLY A 56 -9.54 -17.09 -1.75
C GLY A 56 -9.13 -15.65 -2.09
N ARG A 57 -8.69 -14.85 -1.11
CA ARG A 57 -8.07 -13.54 -1.37
C ARG A 57 -6.56 -13.64 -1.30
N SER A 58 -5.88 -12.81 -2.08
CA SER A 58 -4.42 -12.62 -2.03
C SER A 58 -3.98 -11.54 -1.02
N TYR A 59 -4.90 -11.10 -0.16
CA TYR A 59 -4.66 -10.10 0.89
C TYR A 59 -5.57 -10.40 2.08
N PHE A 60 -5.19 -9.89 3.25
CA PHE A 60 -5.96 -9.96 4.49
C PHE A 60 -6.83 -8.72 4.65
N ASP A 61 -8.14 -8.93 4.66
CA ASP A 61 -9.14 -7.87 4.79
C ASP A 61 -9.14 -7.28 6.21
N LEU A 62 -8.83 -5.99 6.33
CA LEU A 62 -8.75 -5.30 7.63
C LEU A 62 -10.07 -5.40 8.42
N HIS A 63 -11.21 -5.44 7.74
CA HIS A 63 -12.53 -5.62 8.38
C HIS A 63 -12.71 -7.01 9.01
N LYS A 64 -11.87 -7.98 8.64
CA LYS A 64 -11.91 -9.38 9.09
C LYS A 64 -10.82 -9.73 10.11
N LEU A 65 -10.06 -8.77 10.61
CA LEU A 65 -8.98 -9.02 11.58
C LEU A 65 -9.40 -9.83 12.82
N SER A 66 -10.59 -9.56 13.37
CA SER A 66 -11.13 -10.32 14.50
C SER A 66 -11.40 -11.79 14.14
N THR A 67 -11.82 -12.05 12.90
CA THR A 67 -12.03 -13.41 12.38
C THR A 67 -10.70 -14.13 12.21
N TYR A 68 -9.70 -13.46 11.64
CA TYR A 68 -8.34 -14.02 11.52
C TYR A 68 -7.75 -14.33 12.91
N ALA A 69 -7.80 -13.38 13.84
CA ALA A 69 -7.31 -13.59 15.21
C ALA A 69 -8.00 -14.78 15.90
N ARG A 70 -9.33 -14.88 15.79
CA ARG A 70 -10.10 -16.00 16.36
C ARG A 70 -9.72 -17.35 15.74
N ARG A 71 -9.53 -17.42 14.41
CA ARG A 71 -9.12 -18.65 13.71
C ARG A 71 -7.81 -19.20 14.27
N HIS A 72 -6.89 -18.30 14.58
CA HIS A 72 -5.59 -18.62 15.16
C HIS A 72 -5.58 -18.66 16.69
N ARG A 73 -6.76 -18.60 17.33
CA ARG A 73 -6.93 -18.62 18.80
C ARG A 73 -6.10 -17.55 19.51
N LEU A 74 -5.85 -16.44 18.84
CA LEU A 74 -5.11 -15.31 19.39
C LEU A 74 -6.01 -14.58 20.38
N ARG A 75 -5.44 -14.21 21.53
CA ARG A 75 -6.14 -13.38 22.51
C ARG A 75 -6.24 -11.97 21.95
N ALA A 76 -7.40 -11.35 22.14
CA ALA A 76 -7.59 -9.94 21.79
C ALA A 76 -6.53 -9.11 22.51
N PRO A 77 -5.68 -8.38 21.78
CA PRO A 77 -4.69 -7.55 22.42
C PRO A 77 -5.38 -6.49 23.28
N GLN A 78 -4.90 -6.30 24.51
CA GLN A 78 -5.35 -5.21 25.39
C GLN A 78 -4.12 -4.49 25.95
N GLY A 79 -4.33 -3.25 26.40
CA GLY A 79 -3.31 -2.49 27.12
C GLY A 79 -2.70 -1.34 26.33
N HIS A 80 -1.77 -0.67 26.99
CA HIS A 80 -1.14 0.58 26.56
C HIS A 80 -0.02 0.32 25.54
N PHE A 81 0.37 1.35 24.80
CA PHE A 81 1.55 1.39 23.93
C PHE A 81 2.59 2.31 24.57
N ALA A 82 3.71 1.74 25.02
CA ALA A 82 4.75 2.47 25.78
C ALA A 82 4.16 3.30 26.95
N GLY A 83 3.25 2.70 27.72
CA GLY A 83 2.61 3.34 28.88
C GLY A 83 1.54 4.38 28.56
N ARG A 84 1.21 4.61 27.28
CA ARG A 84 0.14 5.52 26.84
C ARG A 84 -1.03 4.79 26.19
N PRO A 85 -2.26 5.34 26.21
CA PRO A 85 -3.37 4.78 25.44
C PRO A 85 -3.01 4.69 23.95
N GLY A 86 -3.57 3.69 23.28
CA GLY A 86 -3.46 3.58 21.83
C GLY A 86 -4.33 4.63 21.14
N GLU A 87 -3.79 5.30 20.14
CA GLU A 87 -4.53 6.18 19.23
C GLU A 87 -5.40 5.36 18.27
N ALA A 88 -6.23 6.04 17.46
CA ALA A 88 -7.04 5.42 16.43
C ALA A 88 -6.20 4.46 15.55
N GLY A 89 -6.68 3.25 15.31
CA GLY A 89 -5.96 2.24 14.53
C GLY A 89 -4.85 1.47 15.26
N ALA A 90 -4.41 1.89 16.46
CA ALA A 90 -3.31 1.20 17.16
C ALA A 90 -3.65 -0.26 17.49
N LEU A 91 -4.87 -0.50 17.99
CA LEU A 91 -5.32 -1.86 18.31
C LEU A 91 -5.49 -2.72 17.05
N MET A 92 -5.95 -2.13 15.96
CA MET A 92 -6.08 -2.79 14.67
C MET A 92 -4.70 -3.22 14.15
N GLY A 93 -3.73 -2.30 14.12
CA GLY A 93 -2.36 -2.60 13.72
C GLY A 93 -1.70 -3.66 14.59
N ARG A 94 -1.86 -3.58 15.92
CA ARG A 94 -1.36 -4.60 16.86
C ARG A 94 -1.96 -5.97 16.55
N THR A 95 -3.27 -6.02 16.28
CA THR A 95 -3.95 -7.28 15.92
C THR A 95 -3.42 -7.85 14.61
N ALA A 96 -3.23 -7.01 13.58
CA ALA A 96 -2.66 -7.41 12.30
C ALA A 96 -1.25 -7.99 12.45
N PHE A 97 -0.37 -7.33 13.21
CA PHE A 97 0.99 -7.85 13.44
C PHE A 97 1.02 -9.12 14.29
N LEU A 98 0.08 -9.30 15.23
CA LEU A 98 -0.07 -10.57 15.96
C LEU A 98 -0.51 -11.71 15.04
N VAL A 99 -1.46 -11.45 14.14
CA VAL A 99 -1.88 -12.43 13.12
C VAL A 99 -0.70 -12.80 12.21
N ALA A 100 0.02 -11.81 11.69
CA ALA A 100 1.20 -12.08 10.85
C ALA A 100 2.32 -12.80 11.60
N ARG A 101 2.55 -12.47 12.88
CA ARG A 101 3.50 -13.18 13.73
C ARG A 101 3.13 -14.65 13.88
N GLU A 102 1.86 -14.98 14.03
CA GLU A 102 1.43 -16.38 14.07
C GLU A 102 1.77 -17.11 12.78
N PHE A 103 1.55 -16.48 11.61
CA PHE A 103 2.00 -17.05 10.34
C PHE A 103 3.51 -17.23 10.27
N ALA A 104 4.29 -16.24 10.72
CA ALA A 104 5.76 -16.35 10.75
C ALA A 104 6.28 -17.46 11.69
N LEU A 105 5.55 -17.75 12.76
CA LEU A 105 5.90 -18.85 13.67
C LEU A 105 5.59 -20.23 13.06
N GLN A 106 4.59 -20.30 12.18
CA GLN A 106 4.25 -21.51 11.43
C GLN A 106 5.08 -21.68 10.14
N ASP A 107 5.59 -20.57 9.60
CA ASP A 107 6.33 -20.51 8.35
C ASP A 107 7.51 -19.52 8.45
N THR A 108 8.73 -20.05 8.35
CA THR A 108 9.97 -19.25 8.46
C THR A 108 10.25 -18.34 7.26
N THR A 109 9.43 -18.36 6.21
CA THR A 109 9.68 -17.62 4.96
C THR A 109 8.92 -16.29 4.83
N LEU A 110 8.15 -15.87 5.85
CA LEU A 110 7.53 -14.55 5.86
C LEU A 110 8.60 -13.47 6.07
N GLU A 111 8.90 -12.71 5.03
CA GLU A 111 9.97 -11.71 5.06
C GLU A 111 9.47 -10.31 5.38
N ALA A 112 8.25 -9.96 4.95
CA ALA A 112 7.66 -8.67 5.25
C ALA A 112 6.13 -8.67 5.30
N VAL A 113 5.61 -7.74 6.09
CA VAL A 113 4.18 -7.43 6.25
C VAL A 113 3.94 -5.99 5.85
N LEU A 114 3.04 -5.81 4.88
CA LEU A 114 2.57 -4.49 4.47
C LEU A 114 1.18 -4.28 5.07
N LEU A 115 1.01 -3.19 5.83
CA LEU A 115 -0.29 -2.78 6.34
C LEU A 115 -0.66 -1.45 5.69
N VAL A 116 -1.67 -1.46 4.83
CA VAL A 116 -2.13 -0.28 4.11
C VAL A 116 -3.57 0.03 4.51
N TRP A 117 -3.80 1.25 4.99
CA TRP A 117 -5.10 1.66 5.50
C TRP A 117 -5.38 3.11 5.13
N ASP A 118 -6.56 3.38 4.58
CA ASP A 118 -6.98 4.74 4.24
C ASP A 118 -7.12 5.59 5.52
N MET A 119 -6.79 6.87 5.40
CA MET A 119 -6.72 7.79 6.52
C MET A 119 -8.04 8.53 6.79
N ASP A 120 -8.89 8.64 5.79
CA ASP A 120 -10.16 9.38 5.81
C ASP A 120 -10.01 10.75 6.49
N ASP A 121 -10.99 11.15 7.30
CA ASP A 121 -11.00 12.36 8.11
C ASP A 121 -10.23 12.23 9.44
N GLN A 122 -9.57 11.08 9.69
CA GLN A 122 -8.87 10.75 10.94
C GLN A 122 -7.35 10.57 10.76
N GLY A 123 -6.80 11.08 9.66
CA GLY A 123 -5.45 10.70 9.22
C GLY A 123 -4.34 10.92 10.23
N GLN A 124 -4.36 12.00 11.01
CA GLN A 124 -3.32 12.24 12.01
C GLN A 124 -3.32 11.17 13.12
N ASP A 125 -4.49 10.79 13.63
CA ASP A 125 -4.59 9.87 14.75
C ASP A 125 -4.44 8.42 14.29
N ARG A 126 -4.97 8.08 13.10
CA ARG A 126 -4.74 6.78 12.46
C ARG A 126 -3.25 6.52 12.19
N ARG A 127 -2.52 7.50 11.62
CA ARG A 127 -1.06 7.38 11.41
C ARG A 127 -0.31 7.18 12.73
N LYS A 128 -0.64 7.96 13.77
CA LYS A 128 -0.02 7.79 15.10
C LYS A 128 -0.29 6.40 15.67
N GLY A 129 -1.52 5.89 15.57
CA GLY A 129 -1.86 4.57 16.09
C GLY A 129 -1.15 3.45 15.36
N LEU A 130 -1.07 3.51 14.03
CA LEU A 130 -0.29 2.55 13.24
C LEU A 130 1.20 2.60 13.59
N ALA A 131 1.76 3.81 13.79
CA ALA A 131 3.15 3.97 14.23
C ALA A 131 3.38 3.39 15.63
N GLN A 132 2.43 3.56 16.58
CA GLN A 132 2.48 2.92 17.90
C GLN A 132 2.53 1.40 17.77
N ALA A 133 1.64 0.82 16.95
CA ALA A 133 1.59 -0.63 16.72
C ALA A 133 2.87 -1.16 16.07
N SER A 134 3.38 -0.50 15.04
CA SER A 134 4.61 -0.90 14.34
C SER A 134 5.83 -0.82 15.27
N THR A 135 5.97 0.28 16.02
CA THR A 135 7.09 0.47 16.97
C THR A 135 7.13 -0.62 18.03
N GLU A 136 5.98 -1.03 18.56
CA GLU A 136 5.89 -2.12 19.53
C GLU A 136 6.17 -3.50 18.89
N ALA A 137 5.70 -3.71 17.65
CA ALA A 137 5.79 -5.00 16.98
C ALA A 137 7.20 -5.30 16.45
N ARG A 138 7.93 -4.32 15.91
CA ARG A 138 9.26 -4.51 15.27
C ARG A 138 10.25 -5.33 16.11
N PRO A 139 10.45 -5.11 17.42
CA PRO A 139 11.38 -5.94 18.21
C PRO A 139 10.87 -7.35 18.52
N LEU A 140 9.61 -7.68 18.19
CA LEU A 140 8.93 -8.92 18.56
C LEU A 140 8.66 -9.85 17.37
N VAL A 141 8.94 -9.41 16.14
CA VAL A 141 8.62 -10.14 14.91
C VAL A 141 9.88 -10.42 14.09
N PRO A 142 9.93 -11.53 13.33
CA PRO A 142 11.09 -11.89 12.51
C PRO A 142 11.04 -11.31 11.09
N PHE A 143 10.07 -10.45 10.77
CA PHE A 143 9.83 -9.89 9.44
C PHE A 143 9.86 -8.36 9.47
N GLU A 144 10.06 -7.77 8.30
CA GLU A 144 9.95 -6.32 8.12
C GLU A 144 8.49 -5.85 8.13
N ILE A 145 8.27 -4.63 8.64
CA ILE A 145 6.96 -3.98 8.63
C ILE A 145 7.04 -2.75 7.73
N VAL A 146 6.08 -2.63 6.81
CA VAL A 146 5.88 -1.47 5.93
C VAL A 146 4.47 -0.92 6.15
N LEU A 147 4.34 0.40 6.38
CA LEU A 147 3.06 1.05 6.55
C LEU A 147 2.68 1.88 5.32
N GLY A 148 1.47 1.66 4.80
CA GLY A 148 0.84 2.52 3.81
C GLY A 148 -0.28 3.31 4.45
N CYS A 149 -0.22 4.64 4.35
CA CYS A 149 -1.25 5.52 4.91
C CYS A 149 -1.76 6.50 3.83
N PRO A 150 -2.56 6.03 2.84
CA PRO A 150 -3.15 6.92 1.86
C PRO A 150 -3.99 8.00 2.52
N ASP A 151 -3.71 9.26 2.17
CA ASP A 151 -4.35 10.43 2.77
C ASP A 151 -4.99 11.33 1.71
N PRO A 152 -6.33 11.46 1.70
CA PRO A 152 -7.26 10.81 2.63
C PRO A 152 -7.53 9.33 2.30
N MET A 153 -7.36 8.92 1.05
CA MET A 153 -7.66 7.57 0.58
C MET A 153 -6.76 7.16 -0.59
N ARG A 154 -6.80 5.88 -0.98
CA ARG A 154 -6.02 5.31 -2.09
C ARG A 154 -6.08 6.15 -3.37
N GLU A 155 -7.22 6.74 -3.73
CA GLU A 155 -7.35 7.57 -4.93
C GLU A 155 -6.37 8.76 -4.93
N ALA A 156 -5.97 9.28 -3.78
CA ALA A 156 -4.95 10.33 -3.71
C ALA A 156 -3.58 9.86 -4.20
N TRP A 157 -3.26 8.57 -4.04
CA TRP A 157 -2.06 7.96 -4.62
C TRP A 157 -2.18 7.80 -6.13
N VAL A 158 -3.36 7.39 -6.61
CA VAL A 158 -3.63 7.26 -8.05
C VAL A 158 -3.50 8.61 -8.75
N LEU A 159 -4.09 9.66 -8.18
CA LEU A 159 -4.06 11.03 -8.73
C LEU A 159 -2.64 11.60 -8.83
N ALA A 160 -1.72 11.22 -7.94
CA ALA A 160 -0.32 11.63 -8.02
C ALA A 160 0.36 11.19 -9.34
N GLY A 161 -0.11 10.08 -9.92
CA GLY A 161 0.39 9.55 -11.18
C GLY A 161 -0.27 10.10 -12.43
N PHE A 162 -1.43 10.74 -12.30
CA PHE A 162 -2.20 11.23 -13.43
C PHE A 162 -1.45 12.34 -14.17
N GLU A 163 -1.32 12.19 -15.47
CA GLU A 163 -0.81 13.19 -16.41
C GLU A 163 -1.70 13.12 -17.65
N PRO A 164 -2.29 14.23 -18.11
CA PRO A 164 -3.26 14.20 -19.19
C PRO A 164 -2.59 13.83 -20.53
N GLU A 165 -3.09 12.78 -21.17
CA GLU A 165 -2.57 12.25 -22.45
C GLU A 165 -3.35 12.83 -23.64
N THR A 166 -4.63 13.14 -23.44
CA THR A 166 -5.53 13.68 -24.49
C THR A 166 -5.89 15.14 -24.25
N GLU A 167 -6.41 15.81 -25.28
CA GLU A 167 -6.92 17.18 -25.13
C GLU A 167 -8.13 17.24 -24.20
N ALA A 168 -9.01 16.23 -24.26
CA ALA A 168 -10.15 16.12 -23.36
C ALA A 168 -9.72 16.01 -21.89
N GLU A 169 -8.67 15.22 -21.59
CA GLU A 169 -8.10 15.12 -20.25
C GLU A 169 -7.48 16.45 -19.80
N ARG A 170 -6.76 17.16 -20.69
CA ARG A 170 -6.18 18.48 -20.40
C ARG A 170 -7.26 19.52 -20.08
N GLU A 171 -8.34 19.54 -20.85
CA GLU A 171 -9.49 20.41 -20.58
C GLU A 171 -10.20 20.04 -19.28
N CYS A 172 -10.40 18.74 -19.02
CA CYS A 172 -11.02 18.26 -17.79
C CYS A 172 -10.21 18.66 -16.56
N LEU A 173 -8.89 18.43 -16.59
CA LEU A 173 -7.99 18.85 -15.52
C LEU A 173 -8.00 20.37 -15.33
N THR A 174 -8.03 21.15 -16.41
CA THR A 174 -8.14 22.61 -16.34
C THR A 174 -9.44 23.06 -15.66
N LYS A 175 -10.57 22.47 -16.02
CA LYS A 175 -11.88 22.75 -15.40
C LYS A 175 -11.87 22.37 -13.91
N LEU A 176 -11.30 21.22 -13.55
CA LEU A 176 -11.17 20.79 -12.17
C LEU A 176 -10.28 21.73 -11.36
N ARG A 177 -9.17 22.20 -11.93
CA ARG A 177 -8.30 23.20 -11.29
C ARG A 177 -9.04 24.48 -10.97
N GLN A 178 -9.85 24.97 -11.90
CA GLN A 178 -10.69 26.15 -11.70
C GLN A 178 -11.78 25.90 -10.65
N GLU A 179 -12.44 24.74 -10.68
CA GLU A 179 -13.51 24.37 -9.74
C GLU A 179 -12.99 24.22 -8.30
N LEU A 180 -11.81 23.62 -8.12
CA LEU A 180 -11.23 23.29 -6.83
C LEU A 180 -10.36 24.43 -6.25
N GLY A 181 -9.81 25.28 -7.11
CA GLY A 181 -8.85 26.32 -6.74
C GLY A 181 -7.42 25.81 -6.50
N PHE A 182 -7.11 24.58 -6.92
CA PHE A 182 -5.79 23.95 -6.80
C PHE A 182 -5.63 22.81 -7.82
N ASN A 183 -4.41 22.25 -7.96
CA ASN A 183 -4.18 21.11 -8.83
C ASN A 183 -4.41 19.78 -8.09
N PRO A 184 -5.48 19.01 -8.40
CA PRO A 184 -5.79 17.78 -7.68
C PRO A 184 -4.75 16.67 -7.87
N CYS A 185 -3.93 16.73 -8.92
CA CYS A 185 -2.86 15.75 -9.15
C CYS A 185 -1.58 16.05 -8.34
N GLU A 186 -1.40 17.30 -7.91
CA GLU A 186 -0.23 17.73 -7.11
C GLU A 186 -0.57 17.87 -5.62
N GLU A 187 -1.82 18.19 -5.31
CA GLU A 187 -2.30 18.46 -3.96
C GLU A 187 -3.48 17.54 -3.59
N ALA A 188 -3.42 16.26 -3.95
CA ALA A 188 -4.50 15.29 -3.76
C ALA A 188 -4.97 15.15 -2.29
N HIS A 189 -4.07 15.39 -1.33
CA HIS A 189 -4.39 15.43 0.11
C HIS A 189 -5.43 16.50 0.50
N ARG A 190 -5.68 17.51 -0.36
CA ARG A 190 -6.71 18.54 -0.16
C ARG A 190 -8.12 18.10 -0.59
N LEU A 191 -8.24 16.89 -1.13
CA LEU A 191 -9.51 16.28 -1.53
C LEU A 191 -10.15 15.59 -0.31
N ASP A 192 -10.59 16.37 0.65
CA ASP A 192 -10.98 15.96 2.01
C ASP A 192 -12.44 15.53 2.18
N ALA A 193 -13.22 15.46 1.10
CA ALA A 193 -14.66 15.20 1.21
C ALA A 193 -15.02 13.71 1.17
N MET A 194 -15.74 13.24 2.20
CA MET A 194 -16.21 11.85 2.31
C MET A 194 -17.44 11.55 1.46
N ASP A 195 -18.29 12.54 1.20
CA ASP A 195 -19.45 12.38 0.32
C ASP A 195 -18.99 12.25 -1.14
N GLU A 196 -19.31 11.12 -1.78
CA GLU A 196 -18.93 10.84 -3.18
C GLU A 196 -19.49 11.85 -4.19
N GLN A 197 -20.54 12.59 -3.83
CA GLN A 197 -21.08 13.67 -4.66
C GLN A 197 -20.37 15.01 -4.44
N ALA A 198 -19.59 15.18 -3.38
CA ALA A 198 -18.91 16.42 -3.08
C ALA A 198 -17.80 16.72 -4.09
N LYS A 199 -17.57 18.01 -4.37
CA LYS A 199 -16.59 18.45 -5.38
C LYS A 199 -15.16 18.02 -5.05
N ARG A 200 -14.82 17.99 -3.76
CA ARG A 200 -13.50 17.61 -3.24
C ARG A 200 -13.37 16.12 -2.93
N ASN A 201 -14.29 15.28 -3.39
CA ASN A 201 -14.16 13.84 -3.16
C ASN A 201 -13.09 13.23 -4.11
N PRO A 202 -12.10 12.48 -3.60
CA PRO A 202 -11.03 11.90 -4.42
C PRO A 202 -11.54 10.97 -5.52
N LYS A 203 -12.53 10.11 -5.21
CA LYS A 203 -13.12 9.18 -6.19
C LYS A 203 -13.83 9.93 -7.31
N ARG A 204 -14.58 10.98 -6.97
CA ARG A 204 -15.26 11.83 -7.97
C ARG A 204 -14.25 12.51 -8.90
N VAL A 205 -13.17 13.05 -8.34
CA VAL A 205 -12.12 13.72 -9.12
C VAL A 205 -11.40 12.72 -10.02
N LEU A 206 -11.01 11.56 -9.49
CA LEU A 206 -10.38 10.49 -10.27
C LEU A 206 -11.29 10.04 -11.41
N LYS A 207 -12.55 9.73 -11.11
CA LYS A 207 -13.55 9.33 -12.10
C LYS A 207 -13.71 10.34 -13.23
N LYS A 208 -13.74 11.64 -12.92
CA LYS A 208 -13.81 12.69 -13.95
C LYS A 208 -12.56 12.74 -14.82
N LEU A 209 -11.37 12.54 -14.23
CA LEU A 209 -10.10 12.63 -14.95
C LEU A 209 -9.83 11.41 -15.83
N THR A 210 -10.29 10.23 -15.40
CA THR A 210 -10.10 8.97 -16.13
C THR A 210 -11.32 8.56 -16.94
N ASP A 211 -12.37 9.38 -17.00
CA ASP A 211 -13.69 9.04 -17.57
C ASP A 211 -14.25 7.70 -17.05
N ASP A 212 -14.00 7.40 -15.77
CA ASP A 212 -14.32 6.11 -15.12
C ASP A 212 -13.65 4.88 -15.77
N GLU A 213 -12.70 5.08 -16.69
CA GLU A 213 -11.96 4.00 -17.32
C GLU A 213 -10.94 3.40 -16.35
N ARG A 214 -11.15 2.13 -15.99
CA ARG A 214 -10.28 1.41 -15.05
C ARG A 214 -8.84 1.37 -15.53
N ASP A 215 -8.61 1.03 -16.79
CA ASP A 215 -7.26 0.88 -17.34
C ASP A 215 -6.50 2.21 -17.27
N ARG A 216 -7.19 3.32 -17.54
CA ARG A 216 -6.63 4.66 -17.43
C ARG A 216 -6.18 4.99 -16.01
N ALA A 217 -6.98 4.62 -15.01
CA ALA A 217 -6.61 4.74 -13.60
C ALA A 217 -5.39 3.86 -13.27
N VAL A 218 -5.36 2.60 -13.72
CA VAL A 218 -4.26 1.65 -13.50
C VAL A 218 -2.92 2.23 -13.99
N ARG A 219 -2.89 2.80 -15.20
CA ARG A 219 -1.68 3.43 -15.76
C ARG A 219 -1.08 4.51 -14.85
N CYS A 220 -1.89 5.17 -14.02
CA CYS A 220 -1.41 6.22 -13.13
C CYS A 220 -0.42 5.68 -12.08
N TRP A 221 -0.55 4.45 -11.59
CA TRP A 221 0.41 3.89 -10.65
C TRP A 221 1.34 2.83 -11.26
N THR A 222 1.02 2.26 -12.43
CA THR A 222 1.87 1.27 -13.09
C THR A 222 2.90 1.89 -14.05
N GLU A 223 2.58 3.02 -14.69
CA GLU A 223 3.40 3.61 -15.78
C GLU A 223 3.99 4.98 -15.44
N ALA A 224 3.32 5.77 -14.58
CA ALA A 224 3.82 7.09 -14.21
C ALA A 224 5.23 7.00 -13.58
N PRO A 225 6.21 7.85 -13.94
CA PRO A 225 7.57 7.75 -13.38
C PRO A 225 7.58 7.75 -11.85
N LEU A 226 8.37 6.87 -11.22
CA LEU A 226 8.39 6.74 -9.76
C LEU A 226 8.83 8.05 -9.07
N ALA A 227 9.69 8.83 -9.74
CA ALA A 227 10.06 10.18 -9.30
C ALA A 227 8.86 11.15 -9.23
N ARG A 228 7.90 11.06 -10.17
CA ARG A 228 6.67 11.86 -10.15
C ARG A 228 5.78 11.45 -8.97
N LEU A 229 5.59 10.14 -8.80
CA LEU A 229 4.81 9.59 -7.69
C LEU A 229 5.35 10.05 -6.34
N ARG A 230 6.68 10.06 -6.15
CA ARG A 230 7.32 10.62 -4.95
C ARG A 230 7.07 12.13 -4.81
N ALA A 231 7.35 12.90 -5.87
CA ALA A 231 7.26 14.35 -5.84
C ALA A 231 5.84 14.85 -5.48
N ARG A 232 4.80 14.21 -6.04
CA ARG A 232 3.39 14.56 -5.80
C ARG A 232 2.79 13.85 -4.58
N GLY A 233 3.39 12.72 -4.17
CA GLY A 233 2.86 11.81 -3.17
C GLY A 233 3.26 12.10 -1.72
N GLY A 234 4.06 13.14 -1.46
CA GLY A 234 4.53 13.45 -0.10
C GLY A 234 3.39 13.66 0.90
N PRO A 235 2.51 14.65 0.69
CA PRO A 235 1.40 14.93 1.61
C PRO A 235 0.40 13.76 1.76
N SER A 236 0.14 13.01 0.67
CA SER A 236 -0.80 11.89 0.66
C SER A 236 -0.23 10.58 1.21
N GLY A 237 1.02 10.58 1.70
CA GLY A 237 1.67 9.40 2.28
C GLY A 237 2.27 8.41 1.27
N LEU A 238 2.11 8.64 -0.04
CA LEU A 238 2.65 7.76 -1.08
C LEU A 238 4.19 7.77 -1.08
N SER A 239 4.83 8.94 -0.95
CA SER A 239 6.30 8.99 -0.93
C SER A 239 6.87 8.18 0.24
N ALA A 240 6.27 8.33 1.42
CA ALA A 240 6.68 7.58 2.61
C ALA A 240 6.53 6.07 2.41
N PHE A 241 5.42 5.63 1.82
CA PHE A 241 5.20 4.22 1.51
C PHE A 241 6.24 3.66 0.52
N LEU A 242 6.57 4.41 -0.54
CA LEU A 242 7.57 4.00 -1.53
C LEU A 242 8.97 3.88 -0.91
N ASP A 243 9.34 4.84 -0.06
CA ASP A 243 10.65 4.88 0.58
C ASP A 243 10.76 3.81 1.67
N GLU A 244 9.71 3.59 2.48
CA GLU A 244 9.66 2.50 3.47
C GLU A 244 9.68 1.13 2.79
N SER A 245 8.98 0.95 1.67
CA SER A 245 9.05 -0.27 0.85
C SER A 245 10.47 -0.52 0.34
N ALA A 246 11.16 0.51 -0.16
CA ALA A 246 12.53 0.39 -0.62
C ALA A 246 13.47 0.01 0.52
N GLN A 247 13.37 0.72 1.65
CA GLN A 247 14.21 0.52 2.83
C GLN A 247 14.03 -0.87 3.45
N ALA A 248 12.80 -1.38 3.50
CA ALA A 248 12.51 -2.68 4.08
C ALA A 248 12.83 -3.83 3.12
N LEU A 249 12.47 -3.71 1.83
CA LEU A 249 12.44 -4.86 0.93
C LEU A 249 13.71 -5.02 0.10
N ILE A 250 14.45 -3.95 -0.21
CA ILE A 250 15.68 -4.07 -1.01
C ILE A 250 16.80 -4.79 -0.26
N PRO A 251 17.04 -4.55 1.05
CA PRO A 251 18.06 -5.29 1.80
C PRO A 251 17.83 -6.80 1.82
N LEU A 252 16.58 -7.26 1.75
CA LEU A 252 16.24 -8.69 1.66
C LEU A 252 16.72 -9.34 0.35
N LEU A 253 17.07 -8.53 -0.64
CA LEU A 253 17.52 -8.97 -1.97
C LEU A 253 19.05 -8.95 -2.12
N SER A 254 19.81 -8.67 -1.06
CA SER A 254 21.27 -8.72 -1.10
C SER A 254 21.75 -10.18 -1.07
N GLY A 255 21.65 -10.86 -2.22
CA GLY A 255 22.03 -12.25 -2.40
C GLY A 255 22.26 -12.60 -3.89
N VAL A 256 22.70 -13.82 -4.15
CA VAL A 256 22.84 -14.37 -5.51
C VAL A 256 21.42 -14.63 -6.08
N PRO A 257 21.15 -14.33 -7.37
CA PRO A 257 19.86 -14.61 -7.97
C PRO A 257 19.43 -16.08 -7.75
N PRO A 258 18.13 -16.35 -7.51
CA PRO A 258 17.65 -17.73 -7.43
C PRO A 258 18.02 -18.46 -8.72
N LYS A 259 18.44 -19.73 -8.61
CA LYS A 259 18.71 -20.55 -9.80
C LYS A 259 17.42 -20.64 -10.62
N PRO A 260 17.47 -20.47 -11.95
CA PRO A 260 16.29 -20.66 -12.79
C PRO A 260 15.73 -22.07 -12.60
N PRO A 261 14.41 -22.26 -12.71
CA PRO A 261 13.80 -23.59 -12.65
C PRO A 261 14.48 -24.48 -13.69
N GLN A 262 14.90 -25.67 -13.26
CA GLN A 262 15.35 -26.71 -14.19
C GLN A 262 14.09 -27.36 -14.76
N ASP A 263 13.89 -27.22 -16.08
CA ASP A 263 12.89 -27.96 -16.85
C ASP A 263 13.05 -29.49 -16.71
#